data_AF-A0A3N7D386-F1
#
_entry.id   AF-A0A3N7D386-F1
#
_cell.length_a   1.000
_cell.length_b   1.000
_cell.length_c   1.000
_cell.angle_alpha   90.00
_cell.angle_beta   90.00
_cell.angle_gamma   90.00
#
_symmetry.space_group_name_H-M   'P 1'
#
loop_
_entity.id
_entity.type
_entity.pdbx_description
1 polymer ?
#
loop_
_entity_poly.entity_id
_entity_poly.type
_entity_poly.pdbx_seq_one_letter_code
_entity_poly.pdbx_strand_id
1 'polypeptide(L)' 'MGLLKYAILGTAAVYGLKYLTKKRSADGKSLADDIKTKASIYLNQASNFGERVRHDYRQTSDLY' A
#
# COMPACT_ATOMS: atom_id res chain seq x y z
N MET A 1 -3.80 11.39 31.66
CA MET A 1 -3.26 10.27 30.85
C MET A 1 -3.62 10.32 29.35
N GLY A 2 -4.34 11.34 28.87
CA GLY A 2 -4.73 11.44 27.46
C GLY A 2 -3.69 12.10 26.55
N LEU A 3 -3.19 13.28 26.92
CA LEU A 3 -2.40 14.11 26.00
C LEU A 3 -1.00 13.54 25.69
N LEU A 4 -0.32 12.99 26.70
CA LEU A 4 1.05 12.46 26.55
C LEU A 4 1.11 11.25 25.58
N LYS A 5 0.12 10.34 25.63
CA LYS A 5 0.07 9.21 24.69
C LYS A 5 -0.13 9.67 23.25
N TYR A 6 -0.96 10.70 23.03
CA TYR A 6 -1.18 11.26 21.71
C TYR A 6 0.03 12.07 21.22
N ALA A 7 0.73 12.76 22.12
CA ALA A 7 1.98 13.43 21.80
C ALA A 7 3.07 12.43 21.37
N ILE A 8 3.20 11.30 22.07
CA ILE A 8 4.15 10.22 21.72
C ILE A 8 3.76 9.56 20.39
N LEU A 9 2.48 9.29 20.16
CA LEU A 9 1.99 8.78 18.88
C LEU A 9 2.24 9.76 17.73
N GLY A 10 2.00 11.05 17.95
CA GLY A 10 2.22 12.10 16.97
C GLY A 10 3.70 12.24 16.61
N THR A 11 4.59 12.25 17.60
CA THR A 11 6.04 12.32 17.35
C THR A 11 6.56 11.08 16.66
N ALA A 12 6.13 9.87 17.08
CA ALA A 12 6.50 8.62 16.43
C ALA A 12 6.02 8.57 14.97
N ALA A 13 4.79 9.03 14.69
CA ALA A 13 4.26 9.10 13.33
C ALA A 13 5.07 10.06 12.44
N VAL A 14 5.38 11.27 12.93
CA VAL A 14 6.17 12.26 12.18
C VAL A 14 7.60 11.75 11.94
N TYR A 15 8.24 11.17 12.94
CA TYR A 15 9.60 10.64 12.80
C TYR A 15 9.65 9.41 11.90
N GLY A 16 8.64 8.54 12.01
CA GLY A 16 8.44 7.39 11.15
C GLY A 16 8.25 7.82 9.70
N LEU A 17 7.36 8.79 9.43
CA LEU A 17 7.16 9.35 8.10
C LEU A 17 8.46 9.95 7.54
N LYS A 18 9.17 10.75 8.34
CA LYS A 18 10.45 11.34 7.94
C LYS A 18 11.48 10.28 7.55
N TYR A 19 11.53 9.16 8.28
CA TYR A 19 12.43 8.06 7.97
C TYR A 19 11.98 7.29 6.73
N LEU A 20 10.68 7.04 6.58
CA LEU A 20 10.11 6.35 5.41
C LEU A 20 10.32 7.13 4.11
N THR A 21 10.21 8.46 4.16
CA THR A 21 10.44 9.34 3.01
C THR A 21 11.91 9.72 2.81
N LYS A 22 12.79 9.40 3.77
CA LYS A 22 14.21 9.68 3.65
C LYS A 22 14.79 8.85 2.51
N LYS A 23 15.45 9.53 1.57
CA LYS A 23 16.18 8.89 0.50
C LYS A 23 17.43 8.21 1.05
N ARG A 24 17.66 6.96 0.66
CA ARG A 24 18.85 6.19 0.99
C ARG A 24 20.01 6.64 0.08
N SER A 25 21.21 6.75 0.64
CA SER A 25 22.38 7.21 -0.12
C SER A 25 22.87 6.22 -1.18
N ALA A 26 22.50 4.94 -1.06
CA ALA A 26 22.94 3.89 -1.97
C ALA A 26 22.27 3.96 -3.36
N ASP A 27 20.99 4.33 -3.41
CA ASP A 27 20.15 4.23 -4.61
C ASP A 27 19.28 5.49 -4.84
N GLY A 28 19.30 6.46 -3.92
CA GLY A 28 18.49 7.67 -3.99
C GLY A 28 16.98 7.44 -3.79
N LYS A 29 16.55 6.22 -3.46
CA LYS A 29 15.14 5.87 -3.25
C LYS A 29 14.77 5.89 -1.77
N SER A 30 13.50 6.14 -1.48
CA SER A 30 12.96 6.08 -0.13
C SER A 30 12.20 4.78 0.13
N LEU A 31 12.04 4.38 1.40
CA LEU A 31 11.21 3.23 1.75
C LEU A 31 9.74 3.43 1.32
N ALA A 32 9.25 4.68 1.34
CA ALA A 32 7.94 5.02 0.82
C ALA A 32 7.82 4.75 -0.69
N ASP A 33 8.86 5.02 -1.47
CA ASP A 33 8.87 4.71 -2.92
C ASP A 33 8.84 3.20 -3.18
N ASP A 34 9.54 2.42 -2.37
CA ASP A 34 9.54 0.95 -2.45
C ASP A 34 8.16 0.39 -2.11
N ILE A 35 7.51 0.91 -1.05
CA ILE A 35 6.15 0.54 -0.65
C ILE A 35 5.16 0.91 -1.76
N LYS A 36 5.25 2.12 -2.31
CA LYS A 36 4.38 2.57 -3.41
C LYS A 36 4.51 1.67 -4.64
N THR A 37 5.74 1.31 -4.98
CA THR A 37 6.04 0.40 -6.10
C THR A 37 5.40 -0.97 -5.87
N LYS A 38 5.62 -1.56 -4.69
CA LYS A 38 5.02 -2.86 -4.33
C LYS A 38 3.50 -2.80 -4.24
N ALA A 39 2.95 -1.74 -3.67
CA ALA A 39 1.51 -1.54 -3.55
C ALA A 39 0.83 -1.52 -4.93
N SER A 40 1.39 -0.82 -5.92
CA SER A 40 0.87 -0.84 -7.29
C SER A 40 0.87 -2.24 -7.90
N ILE A 41 1.88 -3.07 -7.59
CA ILE A 41 1.94 -4.46 -8.05
C ILE A 41 0.80 -5.29 -7.44
N TYR A 42 0.54 -5.14 -6.14
CA TYR A 42 -0.55 -5.86 -5.47
C TYR A 42 -1.93 -5.38 -5.94
N LEU A 43 -2.11 -4.08 -6.17
CA LEU A 43 -3.35 -3.52 -6.72
C LEU A 43 -3.64 -4.07 -8.12
N ASN A 44 -2.61 -4.14 -8.98
CA ASN A 44 -2.76 -4.71 -10.32
C ASN A 44 -3.12 -6.21 -10.26
N GLN A 45 -2.49 -6.98 -9.38
CA GLN A 45 -2.83 -8.39 -9.18
C GLN A 45 -4.27 -8.59 -8.68
N ALA A 46 -4.71 -7.77 -7.72
CA ALA A 46 -6.07 -7.82 -7.21
C ALA A 46 -7.10 -7.46 -8.30
N SER A 47 -6.83 -6.44 -9.10
CA SER A 47 -7.68 -6.06 -10.24
C SER A 47 -7.78 -7.19 -11.26
N ASN A 48 -6.66 -7.79 -11.64
CA ASN A 48 -6.63 -8.90 -12.59
C ASN A 48 -7.35 -10.15 -12.05
N PHE A 49 -7.30 -10.38 -10.75
CA PHE A 49 -8.05 -11.46 -10.11
C PHE A 49 -9.56 -11.18 -10.16
N GLY A 50 -9.99 -9.96 -9.83
CA GLY A 50 -11.39 -9.56 -9.91
C GLY A 50 -11.98 -9.67 -11.33
N GLU A 51 -11.21 -9.26 -12.34
CA GLU A 51 -11.62 -9.40 -13.74
C GLU A 51 -11.77 -10.87 -14.16
N ARG A 52 -10.87 -11.76 -13.73
CA ARG A 52 -11.03 -13.22 -13.98
C ARG A 52 -12.30 -13.77 -13.33
N VAL A 53 -12.52 -13.48 -12.05
CA VAL A 53 -13.72 -13.93 -11.33
C VAL A 53 -14.98 -13.42 -12.02
N ARG A 54 -14.99 -12.16 -12.49
CA ARG A 54 -16.12 -11.56 -13.20
C ARG A 54 -16.36 -12.21 -14.57
N HIS A 55 -15.28 -12.52 -15.29
CA HIS A 55 -15.35 -13.21 -16.58
C HIS A 55 -15.94 -14.62 -16.43
N ASP A 56 -15.45 -15.39 -15.46
CA ASP A 56 -15.94 -16.74 -15.18
C ASP A 56 -17.43 -16.72 -14.78
N TYR A 57 -17.83 -15.76 -13.94
CA TYR A 57 -19.24 -15.58 -13.57
C TYR A 57 -20.13 -15.30 -14.79
N ARG A 58 -19.69 -14.40 -15.69
CA ARG A 58 -20.43 -14.07 -16.91
C ARG A 58 -20.56 -15.24 -17.86
N GLN A 59 -19.48 -16.01 -18.07
CA GLN A 59 -19.54 -17.21 -18.91
C GLN A 59 -20.53 -18.24 -18.35
N THR A 60 -20.58 -18.38 -17.02
CA THR A 60 -21.49 -19.33 -16.38
C THR A 60 -22.95 -18.85 -16.44
N SER A 61 -23.19 -17.54 -16.35
CA SER A 61 -24.53 -16.96 -16.43
C SER A 61 -25.10 -16.89 -17.85
N ASP A 62 -24.26 -16.75 -18.87
CA ASP A 62 -24.70 -16.74 -20.28
C ASP A 62 -25.01 -18.16 -20.82
N LEU A 63 -24.65 -19.21 -20.08
CA LEU A 63 -24.90 -20.62 -20.41
C LEU A 63 -26.26 -21.15 -19.88
N TYR A 64 -27.00 -20.35 -19.10
CA TYR A 64 -28.32 -20.66 -18.54
C TYR A 64 -29.34 -19.56 -18.87
#